data_AF-A0AAV0RPC8-F1
#
_entry.id   AF-A0AAV0RPC8-F1
#
_cell.length_a   1.000
_cell.length_b   1.000
_cell.length_c   1.000
_cell.angle_alpha   90.00
_cell.angle_beta   90.00
_cell.angle_gamma   90.00
#
_symmetry.space_group_name_H-M   'P 1'
#
loop_
_entity.id
_entity.type
_entity.pdbx_description
1 polymer ?
#
loop_
_entity_poly.entity_id
_entity_poly.type
_entity_poly.pdbx_seq_one_letter_code
_entity_poly.pdbx_strand_id
1 'polypeptide(L)'
;TSNFVQWRSSACQRNIKAFKRWPSCLIFVGWSSETRKLGIKYCYNRPCGLYAARAPFFGSDAKREQKEISEEDLLVLNVTQGISSAFFPVFSPDGKHLLFLSARNSVDSGAHSATESLHRIDWPANLQISVVQCPEDGGFPGIYNGSFLRKPWLSDGTTIVLNSVWGSSEVILSVNVSSGDLTRISPSDSNAAWRALTLNDDNIIAVSSSPIDLPEIKYGYKEVQDDAWNWSSVRSPMIKCSARVKTPTIFLIGAQDLRVPQSNGIQYARSLKEKGVETKIMIFPNDVHGLEIPRTDYESFINIGVWFKKYCK
;
A
#
# COMPACT_ATOMS: atom_id res chain seq x y z
N THR A 1 37.48 -4.72 -10.89
CA THR A 1 36.98 -4.84 -9.50
C THR A 1 35.63 -5.53 -9.58
N SER A 2 35.54 -6.74 -9.04
CA SER A 2 34.45 -7.70 -9.26
C SER A 2 33.17 -7.28 -8.53
N ASN A 3 32.10 -7.03 -9.29
CA ASN A 3 30.76 -6.81 -8.75
C ASN A 3 30.17 -8.16 -8.31
N PHE A 4 30.25 -8.47 -7.02
CA PHE A 4 29.52 -9.60 -6.44
C PHE A 4 28.04 -9.24 -6.26
N VAL A 5 27.17 -9.89 -7.03
CA VAL A 5 25.72 -9.90 -6.78
C VAL A 5 25.46 -10.85 -5.62
N GLN A 6 25.30 -10.31 -4.40
CA GLN A 6 24.97 -11.11 -3.23
C GLN A 6 23.46 -11.39 -3.19
N TRP A 7 23.05 -12.58 -3.64
CA TRP A 7 21.70 -13.09 -3.41
C TRP A 7 21.56 -13.50 -1.94
N ARG A 8 21.05 -12.61 -1.09
CA ARG A 8 20.55 -13.00 0.23
C ARG A 8 19.05 -13.29 0.14
N SER A 9 18.73 -14.57 0.06
CA SER A 9 17.40 -15.12 0.33
C SER A 9 17.07 -14.90 1.82
N SER A 10 16.37 -13.82 2.13
CA SER A 10 15.61 -13.69 3.37
C SER A 10 14.18 -13.22 3.04
N ALA A 11 13.25 -14.18 3.06
CA ALA A 11 11.80 -14.01 3.17
C ALA A 11 11.11 -12.98 2.25
N CYS A 12 11.68 -12.64 1.09
CA CYS A 12 11.05 -11.80 0.07
C CYS A 12 10.75 -12.60 -1.21
N GLN A 13 10.20 -13.81 -1.06
CA GLN A 13 9.85 -14.69 -2.19
C GLN A 13 8.45 -14.41 -2.79
N ARG A 14 7.84 -13.26 -2.51
CA ARG A 14 6.52 -12.91 -3.07
C ARG A 14 6.52 -11.49 -3.60
N ASN A 15 7.08 -11.26 -4.79
CA ASN A 15 6.67 -10.20 -5.72
C ASN A 15 7.51 -10.23 -7.03
N ILE A 16 7.65 -11.40 -7.65
CA ILE A 16 7.96 -11.43 -9.09
C ILE A 16 6.62 -11.29 -9.81
N LYS A 17 6.31 -10.10 -10.33
CA LYS A 17 5.15 -9.87 -11.20
C LYS A 17 5.64 -9.66 -12.62
N ALA A 18 5.33 -10.63 -13.48
CA ALA A 18 5.52 -10.54 -14.91
C ALA A 18 4.38 -9.74 -15.54
N PHE A 19 4.72 -8.68 -16.27
CA PHE A 19 3.77 -7.93 -17.10
C PHE A 19 3.89 -8.42 -18.55
N LYS A 20 2.75 -8.56 -19.23
CA LYS A 20 2.64 -9.25 -20.52
C LYS A 20 2.86 -8.29 -21.70
N ARG A 21 3.74 -8.73 -22.62
CA ARG A 21 3.74 -8.53 -24.08
C ARG A 21 4.45 -7.31 -24.71
N TRP A 22 5.78 -7.39 -24.76
CA TRP A 22 6.74 -7.09 -25.87
C TRP A 22 8.13 -7.53 -25.36
N PRO A 23 9.10 -7.94 -26.22
CA PRO A 23 10.01 -9.09 -25.97
C PRO A 23 10.44 -9.18 -24.51
N SER A 24 9.92 -10.21 -23.84
CA SER A 24 9.93 -10.48 -22.41
C SER A 24 11.09 -9.82 -21.67
N CYS A 25 10.89 -8.63 -21.15
CA CYS A 25 11.89 -7.90 -20.37
C CYS A 25 11.44 -7.85 -18.91
N LEU A 26 12.33 -8.23 -18.01
CA LEU A 26 12.14 -8.08 -16.57
C LEU A 26 12.72 -6.73 -16.15
N ILE A 27 11.86 -5.84 -15.66
CA ILE A 27 12.29 -4.61 -14.98
C ILE A 27 12.36 -4.88 -13.48
N PHE A 28 13.49 -4.57 -12.88
CA PHE A 28 13.69 -4.70 -11.45
C PHE A 28 14.49 -3.54 -10.88
N VAL A 29 14.36 -3.32 -9.58
CA VAL A 29 15.13 -2.31 -8.86
C VAL A 29 16.44 -2.94 -8.40
N GLY A 30 17.56 -2.29 -8.70
CA GLY A 30 18.88 -2.64 -8.17
C GLY A 30 19.33 -1.58 -7.17
N TRP A 31 19.95 -2.00 -6.07
CA TRP A 31 20.49 -1.12 -5.04
C TRP A 31 22.02 -1.21 -5.02
N SER A 32 22.67 -0.09 -4.69
CA SER A 32 24.11 -0.09 -4.43
C SER A 32 24.43 -0.98 -3.21
N SER A 33 25.46 -1.82 -3.35
CA SER A 33 25.96 -2.71 -2.31
C SER A 33 26.81 -1.99 -1.25
N GLU A 34 27.10 -0.70 -1.45
CA GLU A 34 27.86 0.11 -0.49
C GLU A 34 27.19 0.21 0.89
N THR A 35 28.01 0.39 1.93
CA THR A 35 27.75 0.05 3.34
C THR A 35 26.70 0.88 4.08
N ARG A 36 25.84 1.66 3.42
CA ARG A 36 24.77 2.41 4.11
C ARG A 36 23.79 1.41 4.73
N LYS A 37 23.80 1.26 6.06
CA LYS A 37 23.03 0.21 6.78
C LYS A 37 21.51 0.40 6.71
N LEU A 38 21.04 1.59 6.37
CA LEU A 38 19.62 1.98 6.35
C LEU A 38 19.23 2.41 4.92
N GLY A 39 17.94 2.34 4.58
CA GLY A 39 17.45 2.96 3.34
C GLY A 39 16.80 2.08 2.27
N ILE A 40 16.42 0.84 2.61
CA ILE A 40 15.76 -0.07 1.65
C ILE A 40 14.27 -0.27 1.95
N LYS A 41 13.90 -0.36 3.23
CA LYS A 41 12.55 -0.82 3.64
C LYS A 41 11.62 0.30 4.13
N TYR A 42 12.13 1.22 4.94
CA TYR A 42 11.32 2.25 5.61
C TYR A 42 11.65 3.68 5.16
N CYS A 43 12.76 3.85 4.45
CA CYS A 43 13.18 5.12 3.86
C CYS A 43 13.89 4.78 2.55
N TYR A 44 13.60 5.45 1.44
CA TYR A 44 14.26 5.17 0.16
C TYR A 44 15.49 6.05 -0.06
N ASN A 45 16.29 6.27 0.99
CA ASN A 45 17.51 7.10 0.91
C ASN A 45 18.76 6.33 0.46
N ARG A 46 18.62 5.06 0.05
CA ARG A 46 19.73 4.31 -0.56
C ARG A 46 19.72 4.51 -2.08
N PRO A 47 20.89 4.79 -2.69
CA PRO A 47 20.99 4.82 -4.14
C PRO A 47 20.45 3.55 -4.79
N CYS A 48 19.57 3.74 -5.78
CA CYS A 48 18.95 2.66 -6.53
C CYS A 48 18.63 3.09 -7.96
N GLY A 49 18.53 2.11 -8.86
CA GLY A 49 18.17 2.33 -10.26
C GLY A 49 17.27 1.22 -10.78
N LEU A 50 16.61 1.47 -11.90
CA LEU A 50 15.88 0.45 -12.63
C LEU A 50 16.78 -0.23 -13.63
N TYR A 51 16.68 -1.55 -13.66
CA TYR A 51 17.44 -2.40 -14.55
C TYR A 51 16.50 -3.26 -15.38
N ALA A 52 16.80 -3.36 -16.66
CA ALA A 52 16.09 -4.16 -17.64
C ALA A 52 16.96 -5.37 -18.00
N ALA A 53 16.45 -6.57 -17.77
CA ALA A 53 17.07 -7.81 -18.22
C ALA A 53 16.14 -8.49 -19.23
N ARG A 54 16.70 -9.11 -20.26
CA ARG A 54 15.94 -9.98 -21.14
C ARG A 54 15.55 -11.24 -20.38
N ALA A 55 14.29 -11.62 -20.44
CA ALA A 55 13.71 -12.76 -19.76
C ALA A 55 13.27 -13.80 -20.81
N PRO A 56 14.16 -14.71 -21.24
CA PRO A 56 13.90 -15.63 -22.35
C PRO A 56 12.72 -16.61 -22.13
N PHE A 57 12.21 -16.76 -20.91
CA PHE A 57 11.20 -17.76 -20.56
C PHE A 57 9.99 -17.14 -19.82
N PHE A 58 8.98 -16.69 -20.56
CA PHE A 58 7.67 -16.31 -19.98
C PHE A 58 6.51 -16.73 -20.89
N GLY A 59 5.78 -17.77 -20.49
CA GLY A 59 4.58 -18.28 -21.19
C GLY A 59 4.38 -19.80 -21.03
N SER A 60 3.19 -20.30 -21.39
CA SER A 60 2.86 -21.74 -21.45
C SER A 60 3.61 -22.52 -22.54
N ASP A 61 4.43 -21.84 -23.33
CA ASP A 61 5.32 -22.43 -24.34
C ASP A 61 6.65 -22.90 -23.72
N ALA A 62 6.62 -23.35 -22.46
CA ALA A 62 7.73 -24.05 -21.82
C ALA A 62 7.89 -25.49 -22.39
N LYS A 63 7.70 -25.68 -23.70
CA LYS A 63 8.26 -26.84 -24.39
C LYS A 63 9.75 -26.57 -24.52
N ARG A 64 10.48 -27.20 -23.61
CA ARG A 64 11.94 -27.24 -23.53
C ARG A 64 12.54 -27.59 -24.88
N GLU A 65 13.01 -26.58 -25.59
CA GLU A 65 14.27 -26.69 -26.31
C GLU A 65 15.28 -25.87 -25.50
N GLN A 66 16.40 -26.52 -25.15
CA GLN A 66 17.56 -25.84 -24.57
C GLN A 66 18.13 -24.91 -25.63
N LYS A 67 17.53 -23.72 -25.79
CA LYS A 67 18.15 -22.64 -26.54
C LYS A 67 19.26 -22.11 -25.64
N GLU A 68 20.51 -22.28 -26.06
CA GLU A 68 21.66 -21.68 -25.37
C GLU A 68 21.38 -20.19 -25.18
N ILE A 69 21.49 -19.74 -23.92
CA ILE A 69 21.33 -18.33 -23.55
C ILE A 69 22.52 -17.60 -24.17
N SER A 70 22.27 -16.68 -25.10
CA SER A 70 23.34 -15.88 -25.69
C SER A 70 23.89 -14.88 -24.66
N GLU A 71 25.15 -14.43 -24.79
CA GLU A 71 25.70 -13.39 -23.91
C GLU A 71 24.87 -12.09 -23.96
N GLU A 72 24.21 -11.82 -25.10
CA GLU A 72 23.29 -10.69 -25.25
C GLU A 72 22.00 -10.85 -24.44
N ASP A 73 21.53 -12.08 -24.19
CA ASP A 73 20.36 -12.36 -23.35
C ASP A 73 20.64 -12.17 -21.84
N LEU A 74 21.92 -12.11 -21.45
CA LEU A 74 22.36 -11.83 -20.07
C LEU A 74 22.62 -10.33 -19.81
N LEU A 75 22.50 -9.47 -20.82
CA LEU A 75 22.74 -8.04 -20.66
C LEU A 75 21.66 -7.42 -19.77
N VAL A 76 22.11 -6.91 -18.62
CA VAL A 76 21.32 -6.10 -17.71
C VAL A 76 21.61 -4.63 -18.00
N LEU A 77 20.62 -3.93 -18.56
CA LEU A 77 20.73 -2.51 -18.89
C LEU A 77 20.18 -1.66 -17.74
N ASN A 78 20.95 -0.68 -17.26
CA ASN A 78 20.41 0.36 -16.37
C ASN A 78 19.59 1.36 -17.21
N VAL A 79 18.27 1.38 -17.01
CA VAL A 79 17.36 2.24 -17.79
C VAL A 79 17.11 3.61 -17.15
N THR A 80 17.70 3.86 -15.98
CA THR A 80 17.63 5.14 -15.26
C THR A 80 19.03 5.69 -15.00
N GLN A 81 19.94 5.57 -15.98
CA GLN A 81 21.26 6.20 -15.89
C GLN A 81 21.12 7.71 -15.65
N GLY A 82 21.90 8.24 -14.70
CA GLY A 82 21.84 9.65 -14.31
C GLY A 82 20.82 9.99 -13.22
N ILE A 83 19.98 9.04 -12.79
CA ILE A 83 19.07 9.21 -11.65
C ILE A 83 19.62 8.39 -10.47
N SER A 84 19.87 9.03 -9.33
CA SER A 84 20.44 8.38 -8.13
C SER A 84 19.44 7.50 -7.36
N SER A 85 18.15 7.59 -7.70
CA SER A 85 17.07 6.84 -7.07
C SER A 85 15.97 6.54 -8.09
N ALA A 86 15.61 5.27 -8.27
CA ALA A 86 14.44 4.89 -9.06
C ALA A 86 13.85 3.57 -8.52
N PHE A 87 12.58 3.61 -8.11
CA PHE A 87 11.89 2.47 -7.50
C PHE A 87 10.38 2.45 -7.80
N PHE A 88 9.74 1.33 -7.45
CA PHE A 88 8.35 1.01 -7.81
C PHE A 88 8.03 1.16 -9.31
N PRO A 89 8.70 0.42 -10.22
CA PRO A 89 8.41 0.48 -11.63
C PRO A 89 6.99 -0.03 -11.95
N VAL A 90 6.23 0.72 -12.75
CA VAL A 90 4.91 0.34 -13.25
C VAL A 90 4.78 0.71 -14.72
N PHE A 91 4.40 -0.24 -15.57
CA PHE A 91 4.08 0.03 -16.97
C PHE A 91 2.68 0.61 -17.13
N SER A 92 2.50 1.47 -18.14
CA SER A 92 1.19 1.82 -18.68
C SER A 92 0.45 0.60 -19.21
N PRO A 93 -0.90 0.60 -19.25
CA PRO A 93 -1.67 -0.55 -19.71
C PRO A 93 -1.34 -0.96 -21.15
N ASP A 94 -0.94 0.01 -21.99
CA ASP A 94 -0.51 -0.21 -23.37
C ASP A 94 0.98 -0.58 -23.51
N GLY A 95 1.74 -0.58 -22.41
CA GLY A 95 3.16 -0.93 -22.37
C GLY A 95 4.11 0.13 -22.96
N LYS A 96 3.59 1.31 -23.34
CA LYS A 96 4.39 2.36 -23.98
C LYS A 96 5.08 3.31 -23.02
N HIS A 97 4.75 3.28 -21.74
CA HIS A 97 5.36 4.14 -20.74
C HIS A 97 5.76 3.32 -19.51
N LEU A 98 6.94 3.60 -18.96
CA LEU A 98 7.40 3.07 -17.70
C LEU A 98 7.43 4.20 -16.68
N LEU A 99 6.65 4.06 -15.62
CA LEU A 99 6.58 5.00 -14.50
C LEU A 99 7.39 4.49 -13.32
N PHE A 100 7.97 5.42 -12.57
CA PHE A 100 8.66 5.11 -11.32
C PHE A 100 8.73 6.33 -10.40
N LEU A 101 8.97 6.08 -9.11
CA LEU A 101 9.25 7.10 -8.13
C LEU A 101 10.76 7.27 -7.94
N SER A 102 11.19 8.50 -7.70
CA SER A 102 12.56 8.84 -7.36
C SER A 102 12.61 9.61 -6.05
N ALA A 103 13.35 9.05 -5.08
CA ALA A 103 13.66 9.67 -3.79
C ALA A 103 15.05 10.31 -3.84
N ARG A 104 15.42 10.87 -5.00
CA ARG A 104 16.71 11.52 -5.24
C ARG A 104 17.08 12.50 -4.13
N ASN A 105 16.14 13.32 -3.68
CA ASN A 105 16.36 14.27 -2.60
C ASN A 105 16.80 13.58 -1.30
N SER A 106 16.19 12.44 -0.96
CA SER A 106 16.57 11.63 0.20
C SER A 106 17.93 10.96 0.02
N VAL A 107 18.25 10.50 -1.19
CA VAL A 107 19.55 9.90 -1.52
C VAL A 107 20.67 10.94 -1.42
N ASP A 108 20.49 12.10 -2.07
CA ASP A 108 21.52 13.12 -2.25
C ASP A 108 21.76 13.91 -0.94
N SER A 109 20.71 14.22 -0.18
CA SER A 109 20.84 14.95 1.10
C SER A 109 21.05 14.04 2.32
N GLY A 110 20.68 12.77 2.20
CA GLY A 110 20.60 11.83 3.31
C GLY A 110 19.36 11.98 4.20
N ALA A 111 18.49 12.97 3.96
CA ALA A 111 17.28 13.21 4.74
C ALA A 111 16.29 12.04 4.68
N HIS A 112 15.62 11.78 5.81
CA HIS A 112 14.54 10.81 5.89
C HIS A 112 13.27 11.37 5.26
N SER A 113 12.64 10.61 4.35
CA SER A 113 11.33 10.93 3.76
C SER A 113 11.25 12.32 3.11
N ALA A 114 12.31 12.72 2.41
CA ALA A 114 12.30 13.94 1.59
C ALA A 114 11.37 13.77 0.39
N THR A 115 10.99 14.88 -0.22
CA THR A 115 10.06 14.91 -1.37
C THR A 115 10.55 14.01 -2.49
N GLU A 116 9.65 13.14 -2.96
CA GLU A 116 9.85 12.24 -4.08
C GLU A 116 9.33 12.89 -5.37
N SER A 117 9.73 12.33 -6.49
CA SER A 117 9.30 12.76 -7.81
C SER A 117 8.80 11.57 -8.63
N LEU A 118 7.76 11.81 -9.43
CA LEU A 118 7.20 10.84 -10.36
C LEU A 118 7.87 11.03 -11.73
N HIS A 119 8.42 9.98 -12.28
CA HIS A 119 9.10 10.00 -13.57
C HIS A 119 8.38 9.10 -14.57
N ARG A 120 8.44 9.50 -15.83
CA ARG A 120 7.98 8.74 -17.00
C ARG A 120 9.15 8.51 -17.95
N ILE A 121 9.27 7.29 -18.44
CA ILE A 121 10.11 6.94 -19.59
C ILE A 121 9.18 6.45 -20.69
N ASP A 122 9.23 7.05 -21.87
CA ASP A 122 8.62 6.48 -23.07
C ASP A 122 9.34 5.19 -23.38
N TRP A 123 8.63 4.07 -23.52
CA TRP A 123 9.19 2.74 -23.56
C TRP A 123 9.03 2.13 -24.97
N PRO A 124 10.14 1.73 -25.62
CA PRO A 124 11.54 1.81 -25.16
C PRO A 124 12.13 3.24 -25.19
N ALA A 125 13.03 3.50 -24.23
CA ALA A 125 13.39 4.82 -23.65
C ALA A 125 13.41 6.08 -24.54
N ASN A 126 12.66 7.11 -24.11
CA ASN A 126 13.06 8.53 -24.01
C ASN A 126 12.40 9.23 -22.77
N LEU A 127 13.20 10.02 -22.04
CA LEU A 127 13.00 10.79 -20.76
C LEU A 127 11.78 11.76 -20.72
N GLN A 128 11.35 12.47 -19.65
CA GLN A 128 11.39 12.54 -18.16
C GLN A 128 10.33 13.61 -17.74
N ILE A 129 9.81 13.64 -16.50
CA ILE A 129 8.92 14.72 -15.98
C ILE A 129 9.50 15.30 -14.67
N SER A 130 9.28 16.59 -14.39
CA SER A 130 9.97 17.45 -13.41
C SER A 130 9.37 17.52 -11.99
N VAL A 131 10.11 18.13 -11.05
CA VAL A 131 9.90 18.19 -9.59
C VAL A 131 9.37 19.55 -9.12
N VAL A 132 8.48 19.59 -8.12
CA VAL A 132 8.02 20.82 -7.44
C VAL A 132 8.92 21.12 -6.22
N GLN A 133 9.49 22.33 -6.16
CA GLN A 133 10.47 22.72 -5.11
C GLN A 133 9.84 23.47 -3.91
N CYS A 134 8.85 24.35 -4.14
CA CYS A 134 8.13 25.06 -3.09
C CYS A 134 6.65 25.25 -3.49
N PRO A 135 5.68 24.64 -2.78
CA PRO A 135 4.27 24.89 -3.02
C PRO A 135 3.84 26.29 -2.54
N GLU A 136 2.81 26.86 -3.17
CA GLU A 136 2.05 27.99 -2.61
C GLU A 136 1.25 27.54 -1.36
N ASP A 137 0.81 28.46 -0.51
CA ASP A 137 0.01 28.14 0.69
C ASP A 137 -1.27 27.37 0.31
N GLY A 138 -1.36 26.11 0.73
CA GLY A 138 -2.45 25.21 0.36
C GLY A 138 -2.28 24.50 -1.00
N GLY A 139 -1.20 24.77 -1.72
CA GLY A 139 -0.84 24.11 -2.98
C GLY A 139 -0.25 22.71 -2.81
N PHE A 140 -0.10 21.99 -3.93
CA PHE A 140 0.41 20.62 -3.94
C PHE A 140 1.85 20.53 -3.42
N PRO A 141 2.12 19.85 -2.29
CA PRO A 141 3.41 19.93 -1.61
C PRO A 141 4.49 19.02 -2.21
N GLY A 142 4.13 18.20 -3.21
CA GLY A 142 4.98 17.13 -3.73
C GLY A 142 4.48 15.74 -3.30
N ILE A 143 5.15 14.70 -3.82
CA ILE A 143 4.86 13.31 -3.46
C ILE A 143 5.73 12.94 -2.28
N TYR A 144 5.12 12.44 -1.20
CA TYR A 144 5.83 12.01 0.00
C TYR A 144 5.38 10.61 0.38
N ASN A 145 6.36 9.74 0.68
CA ASN A 145 6.13 8.32 0.97
C ASN A 145 5.23 7.64 -0.08
N GLY A 146 5.50 7.93 -1.36
CA GLY A 146 4.70 7.44 -2.46
C GLY A 146 4.77 5.93 -2.58
N SER A 147 3.62 5.32 -2.86
CA SER A 147 3.55 3.93 -3.26
C SER A 147 2.48 3.75 -4.33
N PHE A 148 2.77 2.90 -5.30
CA PHE A 148 1.77 2.52 -6.29
C PHE A 148 0.87 1.40 -5.77
N LEU A 149 -0.41 1.50 -6.10
CA LEU A 149 -1.33 0.37 -6.01
C LEU A 149 -0.87 -0.75 -6.94
N ARG A 150 -1.33 -1.97 -6.70
CA ARG A 150 -1.00 -3.13 -7.54
C ARG A 150 -1.40 -2.94 -9.01
N LYS A 151 -2.48 -2.21 -9.25
CA LYS A 151 -2.98 -1.76 -10.55
C LYS A 151 -3.38 -0.30 -10.37
N PRO A 152 -2.48 0.67 -10.61
CA PRO A 152 -2.75 2.06 -10.26
C PRO A 152 -3.47 2.85 -11.35
N TRP A 153 -3.75 2.24 -12.50
CA TRP A 153 -4.34 2.93 -13.66
C TRP A 153 -5.86 2.97 -13.62
N LEU A 154 -6.43 4.14 -13.91
CA LEU A 154 -7.84 4.32 -14.22
C LEU A 154 -8.17 3.69 -15.59
N SER A 155 -9.47 3.63 -15.91
CA SER A 155 -9.96 3.03 -17.16
C SER A 155 -9.48 3.77 -18.42
N ASP A 156 -9.16 5.05 -18.30
CA ASP A 156 -8.63 5.90 -19.38
C ASP A 156 -7.22 5.49 -19.85
N GLY A 157 -6.50 4.68 -19.09
CA GLY A 157 -5.13 4.25 -19.38
C GLY A 157 -4.05 5.35 -19.35
N THR A 158 -4.40 6.58 -18.94
CA THR A 158 -3.48 7.73 -18.90
C THR A 158 -3.37 8.35 -17.51
N THR A 159 -4.28 8.02 -16.60
CA THR A 159 -4.32 8.54 -15.24
C THR A 159 -3.99 7.46 -14.23
N ILE A 160 -3.11 7.79 -13.27
CA ILE A 160 -2.75 6.92 -12.15
C ILE A 160 -3.30 7.43 -10.82
N VAL A 161 -3.58 6.51 -9.92
CA VAL A 161 -3.93 6.77 -8.52
C VAL A 161 -2.79 6.33 -7.61
N LEU A 162 -2.36 7.23 -6.71
CA LEU A 162 -1.30 6.97 -5.73
C LEU A 162 -1.62 7.59 -4.37
N ASN A 163 -1.00 7.05 -3.33
CA ASN A 163 -1.05 7.61 -1.98
C ASN A 163 0.12 8.58 -1.77
N SER A 164 -0.13 9.69 -1.08
CA SER A 164 0.89 10.65 -0.67
C SER A 164 0.56 11.23 0.71
N VAL A 165 1.52 11.91 1.33
CA VAL A 165 1.29 12.74 2.51
C VAL A 165 1.08 14.20 2.09
N TRP A 166 0.06 14.85 2.65
CA TRP A 166 -0.19 16.29 2.49
C TRP A 166 -0.44 16.91 3.86
N GLY A 167 0.51 17.73 4.32
CA GLY A 167 0.52 18.22 5.69
C GLY A 167 0.74 17.07 6.70
N SER A 168 -0.16 16.92 7.66
CA SER A 168 -0.11 15.86 8.69
C SER A 168 -0.92 14.60 8.35
N SER A 169 -1.53 14.54 7.17
CA SER A 169 -2.46 13.47 6.80
C SER A 169 -2.09 12.81 5.48
N GLU A 170 -2.43 11.53 5.35
CA GLU A 170 -2.37 10.86 4.05
C GLU A 170 -3.56 11.24 3.18
N VAL A 171 -3.30 11.32 1.89
CA VAL A 171 -4.26 11.68 0.85
C VAL A 171 -4.12 10.75 -0.34
N ILE A 172 -5.20 10.68 -1.12
CA ILE A 172 -5.22 9.95 -2.38
C ILE A 172 -5.16 10.99 -3.51
N LEU A 173 -4.21 10.81 -4.43
CA LEU A 173 -3.99 11.69 -5.57
C LEU A 173 -4.26 10.95 -6.87
N SER A 174 -4.83 11.65 -7.86
CA SER A 174 -4.83 11.26 -9.26
C SER A 174 -3.80 12.09 -10.03
N VAL A 175 -3.03 11.45 -10.89
CA VAL A 175 -2.04 12.11 -11.76
C VAL A 175 -2.27 11.68 -13.19
N ASN A 176 -2.61 12.62 -14.06
CA ASN A 176 -2.61 12.37 -15.50
C ASN A 176 -1.17 12.39 -16.00
N VAL A 177 -0.72 11.28 -16.55
CA VAL A 177 0.69 11.08 -16.91
C VAL A 177 1.03 11.73 -18.26
N SER A 178 0.01 12.05 -19.07
CA SER A 178 0.18 12.72 -20.36
C SER A 178 0.26 14.24 -20.19
N SER A 179 -0.67 14.85 -19.46
CA SER A 179 -0.70 16.30 -19.21
C SER A 179 0.17 16.74 -18.02
N GLY A 180 0.42 15.84 -17.07
CA GLY A 180 1.07 16.17 -15.79
C GLY A 180 0.10 16.73 -14.75
N ASP A 181 -1.21 16.79 -15.05
CA ASP A 181 -2.21 17.32 -14.12
C ASP A 181 -2.31 16.44 -12.88
N LEU A 182 -2.34 17.08 -11.72
CA LEU A 182 -2.42 16.43 -10.43
C LEU A 182 -3.62 16.95 -9.64
N THR A 183 -4.39 16.03 -9.08
CA THR A 183 -5.60 16.37 -8.33
C THR A 183 -5.68 15.52 -7.07
N ARG A 184 -6.08 16.13 -5.95
CA ARG A 184 -6.45 15.39 -4.74
C ARG A 184 -7.86 14.85 -4.91
N ILE A 185 -8.02 13.53 -4.78
CA ILE A 185 -9.31 12.84 -4.97
C ILE A 185 -9.95 12.39 -3.66
N SER A 186 -9.17 12.31 -2.58
CA SER A 186 -9.70 12.16 -1.22
C SER A 186 -10.29 13.48 -0.70
N PRO A 187 -11.40 13.48 0.06
CA PRO A 187 -12.05 14.69 0.56
C PRO A 187 -11.09 15.65 1.27
N SER A 188 -11.21 16.96 0.99
CA SER A 188 -10.35 18.03 1.54
C SER A 188 -10.92 18.68 2.81
N ASP A 189 -12.22 18.56 3.01
CA ASP A 189 -12.98 19.07 4.16
C ASP A 189 -12.91 18.14 5.41
N SER A 190 -12.28 16.97 5.26
CA SER A 190 -12.14 15.99 6.32
C SER A 190 -10.78 16.09 7.02
N ASN A 191 -10.79 16.07 8.36
CA ASN A 191 -9.59 15.92 9.19
C ASN A 191 -9.05 14.47 9.23
N ALA A 192 -9.66 13.55 8.47
CA ALA A 192 -9.23 12.16 8.41
C ALA A 192 -8.07 11.98 7.43
N ALA A 193 -7.18 11.03 7.73
CA ALA A 193 -6.21 10.51 6.78
C ALA A 193 -6.86 9.47 5.88
N TRP A 194 -6.55 9.51 4.59
CA TRP A 194 -7.11 8.64 3.56
C TRP A 194 -6.01 7.86 2.84
N ARG A 195 -6.19 6.54 2.74
CA ARG A 195 -5.26 5.66 2.02
C ARG A 195 -6.04 4.74 1.09
N ALA A 196 -5.73 4.80 -0.21
CA ALA A 196 -6.23 3.83 -1.18
C ALA A 196 -5.60 2.46 -0.93
N LEU A 197 -6.43 1.42 -0.91
CA LEU A 197 -6.04 0.02 -0.73
C LEU A 197 -5.96 -0.72 -2.06
N THR A 198 -6.94 -0.49 -2.94
CA THR A 198 -6.97 -1.09 -4.28
C THR A 198 -7.82 -0.25 -5.22
N LEU A 199 -7.55 -0.42 -6.51
CA LEU A 199 -8.27 0.21 -7.61
C LEU A 199 -8.73 -0.90 -8.56
N ASN A 200 -9.96 -0.77 -9.07
CA ASN A 200 -10.47 -1.56 -10.18
C ASN A 200 -11.21 -0.64 -11.15
N ASP A 201 -10.59 -0.39 -12.29
CA ASP A 201 -11.04 0.60 -13.28
C ASP A 201 -11.18 1.97 -12.60
N ASP A 202 -12.39 2.52 -12.51
CA ASP A 202 -12.65 3.82 -11.88
C ASP A 202 -13.23 3.70 -10.46
N ASN A 203 -13.04 2.55 -9.82
CA ASN A 203 -13.56 2.25 -8.49
C ASN A 203 -12.42 2.03 -7.49
N ILE A 204 -12.45 2.77 -6.38
CA ILE A 204 -11.42 2.75 -5.34
C ILE A 204 -11.99 2.16 -4.06
N ILE A 205 -11.22 1.28 -3.42
CA ILE A 205 -11.42 0.96 -2.01
C ILE A 205 -10.34 1.67 -1.20
N ALA A 206 -10.74 2.42 -0.19
CA ALA A 206 -9.85 3.17 0.68
C ALA A 206 -10.17 2.93 2.15
N VAL A 207 -9.21 3.24 3.02
CA VAL A 207 -9.42 3.41 4.45
C VAL A 207 -9.39 4.91 4.76
N SER A 208 -10.31 5.36 5.59
CA SER A 208 -10.31 6.69 6.18
C SER A 208 -10.30 6.58 7.70
N SER A 209 -9.44 7.32 8.39
CA SER A 209 -9.34 7.29 9.85
C SER A 209 -8.83 8.61 10.41
N SER A 210 -9.24 8.96 11.64
CA SER A 210 -8.70 10.10 12.38
C SER A 210 -8.27 9.65 13.79
N PRO A 211 -7.55 10.48 14.56
CA PRO A 211 -7.23 10.16 15.96
C PRO A 211 -8.46 10.00 16.87
N ILE A 212 -9.61 10.53 16.47
CA ILE A 212 -10.86 10.52 17.25
C ILE A 212 -11.94 9.59 16.67
N ASP A 213 -11.83 9.22 15.39
CA ASP A 213 -12.80 8.38 14.70
C ASP A 213 -12.21 7.01 14.36
N LEU A 214 -13.02 5.96 14.47
CA LEU A 214 -12.61 4.62 14.06
C LEU A 214 -12.30 4.56 12.54
N PRO A 215 -11.32 3.74 12.13
CA PRO A 215 -11.05 3.52 10.72
C PRO A 215 -12.28 2.97 9.99
N GLU A 216 -12.65 3.58 8.87
CA GLU A 216 -13.74 3.14 8.01
C GLU A 216 -13.23 2.70 6.64
N ILE A 217 -13.83 1.65 6.08
CA ILE A 217 -13.66 1.31 4.67
C ILE A 217 -14.59 2.21 3.84
N LYS A 218 -14.02 2.82 2.82
CA LYS A 218 -14.68 3.73 1.89
C LYS A 218 -14.63 3.18 0.48
N TYR A 219 -15.72 3.36 -0.26
CA TYR A 219 -15.83 3.05 -1.67
C TYR A 219 -15.92 4.36 -2.46
N GLY A 220 -14.95 4.58 -3.35
CA GLY A 220 -14.85 5.73 -4.22
C GLY A 220 -15.21 5.38 -5.66
N TYR A 221 -15.96 6.24 -6.35
CA TYR A 221 -16.32 6.06 -7.76
C TYR A 221 -16.53 7.44 -8.42
N LYS A 222 -16.46 7.48 -9.76
CA LYS A 222 -16.87 8.64 -10.56
C LYS A 222 -18.28 8.42 -11.12
N GLU A 223 -19.11 9.45 -11.10
CA GLU A 223 -20.38 9.42 -11.83
C GLU A 223 -20.15 9.83 -13.29
N VAL A 224 -20.98 9.32 -14.21
CA VAL A 224 -20.82 9.59 -15.65
C VAL A 224 -21.07 11.07 -15.99
N GLN A 225 -21.76 11.81 -15.12
CA GLN A 225 -22.23 13.18 -15.36
C GLN A 225 -21.43 14.25 -14.61
N ASP A 226 -20.64 13.86 -13.61
CA ASP A 226 -19.80 14.75 -12.81
C ASP A 226 -18.42 14.10 -12.64
N ASP A 227 -17.36 14.81 -13.06
CA ASP A 227 -15.98 14.32 -12.95
C ASP A 227 -15.47 14.32 -11.48
N ALA A 228 -16.34 14.71 -10.54
CA ALA A 228 -16.10 14.62 -9.11
C ALA A 228 -16.09 13.16 -8.59
N TRP A 229 -15.19 12.91 -7.64
CA TRP A 229 -15.13 11.65 -6.92
C TRP A 229 -16.17 11.59 -5.81
N ASN A 230 -17.01 10.56 -5.88
CA ASN A 230 -18.01 10.26 -4.86
C ASN A 230 -17.48 9.20 -3.90
N TRP A 231 -17.66 9.41 -2.59
CA TRP A 231 -17.20 8.50 -1.55
C TRP A 231 -18.34 8.03 -0.66
N SER A 232 -18.46 6.71 -0.47
CA SER A 232 -19.47 6.09 0.37
C SER A 232 -18.84 5.18 1.42
N SER A 233 -19.41 5.13 2.63
CA SER A 233 -18.96 4.19 3.66
C SER A 233 -19.43 2.77 3.34
N VAL A 234 -18.50 1.83 3.31
CA VAL A 234 -18.82 0.41 3.21
C VAL A 234 -19.30 -0.08 4.57
N ARG A 235 -20.57 -0.49 4.66
CA ARG A 235 -21.16 -0.97 5.92
C ARG A 235 -20.52 -2.29 6.32
N SER A 236 -19.86 -2.30 7.48
CA SER A 236 -19.44 -3.53 8.15
C SER A 236 -19.89 -3.48 9.60
N PRO A 237 -20.68 -4.47 10.08
CA PRO A 237 -21.11 -4.52 11.46
C PRO A 237 -19.92 -4.69 12.43
N MET A 238 -18.76 -5.12 11.95
CA MET A 238 -17.56 -5.33 12.75
C MET A 238 -16.77 -4.03 12.98
N ILE A 239 -16.87 -3.09 12.05
CA ILE A 239 -16.12 -1.83 12.07
C ILE A 239 -16.95 -0.73 12.74
N LYS A 240 -18.26 -0.70 12.45
CA LYS A 240 -19.17 0.30 13.00
C LYS A 240 -20.38 -0.39 13.60
N CYS A 241 -20.45 -0.39 14.92
CA CYS A 241 -21.60 -0.90 15.66
C CYS A 241 -22.87 -0.11 15.26
N SER A 242 -24.05 -0.74 15.33
CA SER A 242 -25.32 -0.04 15.14
C SER A 242 -25.66 0.80 16.37
N ALA A 243 -26.29 1.97 16.20
CA ALA A 243 -26.75 2.78 17.35
C ALA A 243 -27.85 2.10 18.17
N ARG A 244 -28.41 1.00 17.66
CA ARG A 244 -29.43 0.19 18.35
C ARG A 244 -28.85 -0.73 19.41
N VAL A 245 -27.54 -1.03 19.35
CA VAL A 245 -26.90 -1.89 20.35
C VAL A 245 -26.66 -1.07 21.61
N LYS A 246 -27.36 -1.43 22.69
CA LYS A 246 -27.27 -0.78 24.01
C LYS A 246 -26.88 -1.74 25.13
N THR A 247 -26.82 -3.04 24.83
CA THR A 247 -26.59 -4.09 25.81
C THR A 247 -25.12 -4.12 26.26
N PRO A 248 -24.83 -4.07 27.57
CA PRO A 248 -23.49 -4.28 28.09
C PRO A 248 -22.88 -5.59 27.57
N THR A 249 -21.71 -5.51 26.94
CA THR A 249 -21.11 -6.65 26.23
C THR A 249 -19.73 -7.01 26.79
N ILE A 250 -19.48 -8.30 27.02
CA ILE A 250 -18.15 -8.84 27.35
C ILE A 250 -17.58 -9.62 26.16
N PHE A 251 -16.31 -9.36 25.84
CA PHE A 251 -15.55 -10.06 24.80
C PHE A 251 -14.48 -10.94 25.45
N LEU A 252 -14.41 -12.20 25.03
CA LEU A 252 -13.43 -13.19 25.46
C LEU A 252 -12.74 -13.69 24.19
N ILE A 253 -11.45 -13.40 24.03
CA ILE A 253 -10.76 -13.52 22.74
C ILE A 253 -9.46 -14.31 22.93
N GLY A 254 -9.25 -15.39 22.16
CA GLY A 254 -7.95 -16.03 22.04
C GLY A 254 -7.04 -15.25 21.08
N ALA A 255 -5.83 -14.90 21.53
CA ALA A 255 -4.92 -14.08 20.73
C ALA A 255 -4.31 -14.83 19.54
N GLN A 256 -4.30 -16.17 19.58
CA GLN A 256 -3.76 -17.04 18.53
C GLN A 256 -4.86 -17.56 17.59
N ASP A 257 -6.09 -17.05 17.69
CA ASP A 257 -7.17 -17.45 16.79
C ASP A 257 -6.89 -17.00 15.34
N LEU A 258 -6.67 -17.98 14.46
CA LEU A 258 -6.47 -17.79 13.02
C LEU A 258 -7.79 -17.79 12.23
N ARG A 259 -8.90 -18.27 12.81
CA ARG A 259 -10.24 -18.26 12.18
C ARG A 259 -10.89 -16.88 12.32
N VAL A 260 -10.82 -16.30 13.51
CA VAL A 260 -11.35 -14.97 13.81
C VAL A 260 -10.26 -14.14 14.51
N PRO A 261 -9.48 -13.34 13.78
CA PRO A 261 -8.38 -12.56 14.35
C PRO A 261 -8.83 -11.65 15.49
N GLN A 262 -8.05 -11.56 16.57
CA GLN A 262 -8.36 -10.75 17.75
C GLN A 262 -8.68 -9.27 17.44
N SER A 263 -8.10 -8.73 16.35
CA SER A 263 -8.37 -7.37 15.88
C SER A 263 -9.85 -7.10 15.67
N ASN A 264 -10.61 -8.12 15.24
CA ASN A 264 -12.02 -8.01 14.95
C ASN A 264 -12.84 -7.72 16.21
N GLY A 265 -12.61 -8.50 17.27
CA GLY A 265 -13.29 -8.28 18.56
C GLY A 265 -12.87 -6.96 19.21
N ILE A 266 -11.59 -6.58 19.09
CA ILE A 266 -11.09 -5.31 19.62
C ILE A 266 -11.72 -4.11 18.89
N GLN A 267 -11.82 -4.15 17.56
CA GLN A 267 -12.44 -3.08 16.76
C GLN A 267 -13.91 -2.90 17.14
N TYR A 268 -14.67 -4.00 17.19
CA TYR A 268 -16.09 -3.92 17.53
C TYR A 268 -16.31 -3.44 18.97
N ALA A 269 -15.49 -3.91 19.92
CA ALA A 269 -15.53 -3.46 21.30
C ALA A 269 -15.19 -1.97 21.45
N ARG A 270 -14.27 -1.42 20.65
CA ARG A 270 -14.01 0.03 20.61
C ARG A 270 -15.23 0.79 20.08
N SER A 271 -15.89 0.29 19.04
CA SER A 271 -17.10 0.91 18.50
C SER A 271 -18.26 0.93 19.50
N LEU A 272 -18.38 -0.10 20.35
CA LEU A 272 -19.34 -0.10 21.45
C LEU A 272 -18.99 0.94 22.52
N LYS A 273 -17.71 1.03 22.91
CA LYS A 273 -17.24 2.02 23.90
C LYS A 273 -17.45 3.47 23.46
N GLU A 274 -17.19 3.77 22.19
CA GLU A 274 -17.42 5.10 21.60
C GLU A 274 -18.89 5.54 21.74
N LYS A 275 -19.82 4.59 21.71
CA LYS A 275 -21.26 4.83 21.89
C LYS A 275 -21.72 4.85 23.35
N GLY A 276 -20.79 4.78 24.29
CA GLY A 276 -21.09 4.70 25.72
C GLY A 276 -21.69 3.35 26.14
N VAL A 277 -21.59 2.29 25.32
CA VAL A 277 -22.01 0.95 25.73
C VAL A 277 -20.94 0.35 26.62
N GLU A 278 -21.33 -0.04 27.84
CA GLU A 278 -20.41 -0.71 28.76
C GLU A 278 -19.83 -1.97 28.09
N THR A 279 -18.50 -2.00 27.98
CA THR A 279 -17.80 -3.06 27.27
C THR A 279 -16.57 -3.53 28.02
N LYS A 280 -16.48 -4.84 28.28
CA LYS A 280 -15.29 -5.50 28.85
C LYS A 280 -14.62 -6.36 27.79
N ILE A 281 -13.29 -6.34 27.73
CA ILE A 281 -12.50 -7.14 26.79
C ILE A 281 -11.47 -7.93 27.59
N MET A 282 -11.41 -9.24 27.37
CA MET A 282 -10.39 -10.13 27.90
C MET A 282 -9.72 -10.85 26.74
N ILE A 283 -8.40 -10.73 26.66
CA ILE A 283 -7.58 -11.35 25.61
C ILE A 283 -6.68 -12.38 26.28
N PHE A 284 -6.75 -13.62 25.80
CA PHE A 284 -5.99 -14.75 26.30
C PHE A 284 -4.83 -15.06 25.34
N PRO A 285 -3.57 -14.76 25.72
CA PRO A 285 -2.43 -14.72 24.78
C PRO A 285 -2.07 -16.08 24.18
N ASN A 286 -2.42 -17.18 24.87
CA ASN A 286 -2.04 -18.53 24.50
C ASN A 286 -3.20 -19.36 23.91
N ASP A 287 -4.43 -18.84 23.99
CA ASP A 287 -5.60 -19.53 23.47
C ASP A 287 -5.80 -19.21 21.98
N VAL A 288 -6.39 -20.18 21.28
CA VAL A 288 -6.79 -20.10 19.87
C VAL A 288 -8.29 -19.79 19.80
N HIS A 289 -9.02 -20.33 18.81
CA HIS A 289 -10.46 -20.13 18.70
C HIS A 289 -11.27 -20.65 19.90
N GLY A 290 -10.86 -21.80 20.45
CA GLY A 290 -11.39 -22.32 21.70
C GLY A 290 -10.61 -21.75 22.89
N LEU A 291 -11.33 -21.37 23.94
CA LEU A 291 -10.75 -20.97 25.23
C LEU A 291 -10.56 -22.22 26.11
N GLU A 292 -9.73 -23.15 25.65
CA GLU A 292 -9.67 -24.53 26.17
C GLU A 292 -8.55 -24.72 27.20
N ILE A 293 -7.64 -23.76 27.36
CA ILE A 293 -6.62 -23.84 28.40
C ILE A 293 -7.33 -23.83 29.76
N PRO A 294 -7.12 -24.82 30.67
CA PRO A 294 -7.95 -24.97 31.88
C PRO A 294 -8.05 -23.71 32.74
N ARG A 295 -6.97 -22.94 32.83
CA ARG A 295 -6.96 -21.66 33.52
C ARG A 295 -7.83 -20.61 32.81
N THR A 296 -7.67 -20.48 31.50
CA THR A 296 -8.44 -19.53 30.69
C THR A 296 -9.92 -19.89 30.71
N ASP A 297 -10.25 -21.18 30.55
CA ASP A 297 -11.62 -21.68 30.61
C ASP A 297 -12.29 -21.29 31.93
N TYR A 298 -11.65 -21.61 33.06
CA TYR A 298 -12.11 -21.23 34.39
C TYR A 298 -12.28 -19.70 34.55
N GLU A 299 -11.26 -18.92 34.18
CA GLU A 299 -11.32 -17.45 34.26
C GLU A 299 -12.45 -16.89 33.39
N SER A 300 -12.68 -17.47 32.21
CA SER A 300 -13.73 -17.06 31.29
C SER A 300 -15.12 -17.27 31.90
N PHE A 301 -15.41 -18.46 32.45
CA PHE A 301 -16.70 -18.80 33.06
C PHE A 301 -17.03 -17.93 34.27
N ILE A 302 -16.05 -17.69 35.16
CA ILE A 302 -16.25 -16.81 36.31
C ILE A 302 -16.59 -15.39 35.86
N ASN A 303 -15.87 -14.85 34.88
CA ASN A 303 -16.09 -13.48 34.40
C ASN A 303 -17.42 -13.33 33.65
N ILE A 304 -17.86 -14.36 32.94
CA ILE A 304 -19.21 -14.45 32.37
C ILE A 304 -20.24 -14.37 33.50
N GLY A 305 -20.14 -15.23 34.52
CA GLY A 305 -21.09 -15.25 35.64
C GLY A 305 -21.17 -13.90 36.37
N VAL A 306 -20.04 -13.26 36.64
CA VAL A 306 -19.98 -11.93 37.25
C VAL A 306 -20.63 -10.87 36.35
N TRP A 307 -20.41 -10.94 35.03
CA TRP A 307 -21.00 -10.01 34.07
C TRP A 307 -22.53 -10.13 34.05
N PHE A 308 -23.04 -11.35 33.91
CA PHE A 308 -24.48 -11.62 33.93
C PHE A 308 -25.10 -11.21 35.26
N LYS A 309 -24.49 -11.53 36.40
CA LYS A 309 -24.98 -11.09 37.72
C LYS A 309 -25.08 -9.56 37.84
N LYS A 310 -24.18 -8.81 37.20
CA LYS A 310 -24.19 -7.33 37.22
C LYS A 310 -25.33 -6.75 36.39
N TYR A 311 -25.62 -7.33 35.22
CA TYR A 311 -26.47 -6.71 34.19
C TYR A 311 -27.79 -7.41 33.89
N CYS A 312 -27.93 -8.69 34.23
CA CYS A 312 -29.17 -9.44 34.12
C CYS A 312 -29.78 -9.57 35.52
N LYS A 313 -30.75 -8.69 35.81
CA LYS A 313 -31.60 -8.75 36.99
C LYS A 313 -32.99 -9.23 36.61
#